data_AF-A0A971NH53-F1
#
_entry.id   AF-A0A971NH53-F1
#
_cell.length_a   1.000
_cell.length_b   1.000
_cell.length_c   1.000
_cell.angle_alpha   90.00
_cell.angle_beta   90.00
_cell.angle_gamma   90.00
#
_symmetry.space_group_name_H-M   'P 1'
#
loop_
_entity.id
_entity.type
_entity.pdbx_description
1 polymer ?
#
loop_
_entity_poly.entity_id
_entity_poly.type
_entity_poly.pdbx_seq_one_letter_code
_entity_poly.pdbx_strand_id
1 'polypeptide(L)' 'MYDAVCAECGKPCKVPFEPRSDRPVYCSDCFRR' A
#
# COMPACT_ATOMS: atom_id res chain seq x y z
N MET A 1 -6.14 -5.84 9.39
CA MET A 1 -5.78 -5.22 8.10
C MET A 1 -5.63 -3.74 8.35
N TYR A 2 -4.49 -3.16 7.99
CA TYR A 2 -4.19 -1.74 8.16
C TYR A 2 -4.55 -0.98 6.89
N ASP A 3 -5.14 0.20 7.06
CA ASP A 3 -5.41 1.11 5.95
C ASP A 3 -4.11 1.81 5.55
N ALA A 4 -3.75 1.68 4.28
CA ALA A 4 -2.58 2.28 3.69
C ALA A 4 -2.95 2.93 2.36
N VAL A 5 -2.13 3.86 1.90
CA VAL A 5 -2.29 4.50 0.60
C VAL A 5 -1.19 4.01 -0.32
N CYS A 6 -1.56 3.56 -1.52
CA CYS A 6 -0.58 3.14 -2.51
C CYS A 6 0.33 4.32 -2.89
N ALA A 7 1.63 4.14 -2.73
CA ALA A 7 2.63 5.17 -3.06
C ALA A 7 2.73 5.44 -4.57
N GLU A 8 2.29 4.51 -5.43
CA GLU A 8 2.35 4.68 -6.88
C GLU A 8 1.08 5.35 -7.44
N CYS A 9 -0.11 4.88 -7.04
CA CYS A 9 -1.38 5.34 -7.60
C CYS A 9 -2.24 6.19 -6.65
N GLY A 10 -1.84 6.34 -5.39
CA GLY A 10 -2.57 7.14 -4.39
C GLY A 10 -3.89 6.52 -3.92
N LYS A 11 -4.22 5.29 -4.32
CA LYS A 11 -5.47 4.63 -3.92
C LYS A 11 -5.38 4.07 -2.50
N PRO A 12 -6.46 4.16 -1.70
CA PRO A 12 -6.53 3.49 -0.41
C PRO A 12 -6.60 1.97 -0.61
N CYS A 13 -5.78 1.23 0.14
CA CYS A 13 -5.74 -0.23 0.14
C CYS A 13 -5.59 -0.76 1.57
N LYS A 14 -5.97 -2.02 1.76
CA LYS A 14 -5.85 -2.72 3.05
C LYS A 14 -4.71 -3.72 2.98
N VAL A 15 -3.74 -3.58 3.87
CA VAL A 15 -2.56 -4.45 3.96
C VAL A 15 -2.54 -5.25 5.26
N PRO A 16 -1.98 -6.47 5.27
CA PRO A 16 -1.90 -7.28 6.49
C PRO A 16 -0.77 -6.83 7.44
N PHE A 17 0.10 -5.92 7.01
CA PHE A 17 1.22 -5.38 7.77
C PHE A 17 1.00 -3.89 8.09
N GLU A 18 1.62 -3.39 9.14
CA GLU A 18 1.54 -1.97 9.50
C GLU A 18 2.32 -1.12 8.47
N PRO A 19 1.69 -0.15 7.80
CA PRO A 19 2.36 0.72 6.85
C PRO A 19 3.38 1.60 7.57
N ARG A 20 4.66 1.46 7.22
CA ARG A 20 5.74 2.27 7.77
C ARG A 20 6.08 3.42 6.82
N SER A 21 6.34 4.59 7.37
CA SER A 21 6.75 5.79 6.60
C SER A 21 8.05 5.57 5.82
N ASP A 22 8.89 4.66 6.31
CA ASP A 22 10.17 4.25 5.74
C ASP A 22 10.05 3.32 4.53
N ARG A 23 8.87 2.72 4.26
CA ARG A 23 8.70 1.76 3.16
C ARG A 23 7.40 2.01 2.39
N PRO A 24 7.47 2.30 1.07
CA PRO A 24 6.28 2.59 0.28
C PRO A 24 5.36 1.38 0.21
N VAL A 25 4.06 1.60 0.45
CA VAL A 25 3.04 0.58 0.32
C VAL A 25 2.50 0.59 -1.10
N TYR A 26 2.29 -0.60 -1.67
CA TYR A 26 1.72 -0.76 -3.00
C TYR A 26 0.42 -1.55 -2.92
N CYS A 27 -0.58 -1.14 -3.70
CA CYS A 27 -1.80 -1.94 -3.87
C CYS A 27 -1.51 -3.19 -4.72
N SER A 28 -2.42 -4.16 -4.68
CA SER A 28 -2.26 -5.42 -5.42
C SER A 28 -2.08 -5.22 -6.93
N ASP A 29 -2.73 -4.20 -7.51
CA ASP A 29 -2.56 -3.85 -8.93
C ASP A 29 -1.15 -3.33 -9.23
N CYS A 30 -0.66 -2.37 -8.45
CA CYS A 30 0.68 -1.79 -8.61
C CYS A 30 1.79 -2.81 -8.29
N PHE A 31 1.54 -3.74 -7.36
CA PHE A 31 2.49 -4.80 -7.02
C PHE A 31 2.55 -5.92 -8.08
N ARG A 32 1.44 -6.15 -8.81
CA ARG A 32 1.35 -7.17 -9.87
C ARG A 32 1.82 -6.66 -11.23
N ARG A 33 2.03 -5.36 -11.37
CA ARG A 33 2.42 -4.71 -12.63
C ARG A 33 3.90 -4.89 -12.94
#